data_AF-A0A542SNH7-F1
#
_entry.id   AF-A0A542SNH7-F1
#
_cell.length_a   1.000
_cell.length_b   1.000
_cell.length_c   1.000
_cell.angle_alpha   90.00
_cell.angle_beta   90.00
_cell.angle_gamma   90.00
#
_symmetry.space_group_name_H-M   'P 1'
#
loop_
_entity.id
_entity.type
_entity.pdbx_description
1 polymer ?
#
loop_
_entity_poly.entity_id
_entity_poly.type
_entity_poly.pdbx_seq_one_letter_code
_entity_poly.pdbx_strand_id
1 'polypeptide(L)'
;MTVFSQALLWLNEQPKGPPVTTNEVVADVPTEDSAIGAGGLASIPLRGFRHSNGYLFGTMLASAALSLLAAFVLSIDAVVLAATPDAVLACDINSVLSCGTVALSDQAQLFGFPNSFLGLACEPVVITIAVASLAGVRFPRWFMLSAQVIYLLGLTFAYWLFYQSSFVIHALCPWCLVITFGTTAVFMTLLHVNLRDNNFYLSARWHERARAALRMNLDTLVTVVLLTVITATIFLKYGARVLGM
;
A
#
# COMPACT_ATOMS: atom_id res chain seq x y z
N MET A 1 38.70 5.24 13.50
CA MET A 1 38.55 3.81 13.84
C MET A 1 37.08 3.59 14.09
N THR A 2 36.42 3.06 13.06
CA THR A 2 35.06 3.40 12.68
C THR A 2 34.10 2.26 13.01
N VAL A 3 32.84 2.63 13.28
CA VAL A 3 31.65 1.78 13.52
C VAL A 3 31.58 0.52 12.63
N PHE A 4 32.18 0.58 11.43
CA PHE A 4 32.36 -0.53 10.50
C PHE A 4 33.09 -1.76 11.08
N SER A 5 34.11 -1.56 11.91
CA SER A 5 34.85 -2.67 12.53
C SER A 5 34.05 -3.35 13.64
N GLN A 6 33.17 -2.61 14.31
CA GLN A 6 32.29 -3.15 15.36
C GLN A 6 31.15 -3.98 14.74
N ALA A 7 30.63 -3.55 13.59
CA ALA A 7 29.60 -4.27 12.84
C ALA A 7 30.11 -5.61 12.27
N LEU A 8 31.37 -5.66 11.83
CA LEU A 8 32.00 -6.89 11.33
C LEU A 8 32.23 -7.93 12.44
N LEU A 9 32.56 -7.50 13.65
CA LEU A 9 32.67 -8.41 14.81
C LEU A 9 31.30 -8.99 15.19
N TRP A 10 30.25 -8.17 15.18
CA TRP A 10 28.88 -8.63 15.48
C TRP A 10 28.33 -9.62 14.44
N LEU A 11 28.71 -9.49 13.15
CA LEU A 11 28.33 -10.44 12.10
C LEU A 11 29.01 -11.81 12.26
N ASN A 12 30.22 -11.86 12.83
CA ASN A 12 30.99 -13.10 12.95
C ASN A 12 30.62 -13.91 14.21
N GLU A 13 29.94 -13.30 15.18
CA GLU A 13 29.48 -13.95 16.42
C GLU A 13 28.05 -14.48 16.36
N GLN A 14 27.33 -14.32 15.24
CA GLN A 14 25.98 -14.89 15.11
C GLN A 14 26.06 -16.43 15.10
N PRO A 15 25.33 -17.13 15.98
CA PRO A 15 25.26 -18.59 15.94
C PRO A 15 24.67 -19.01 14.59
N LYS A 16 25.42 -19.80 13.82
CA LYS A 16 24.96 -20.36 12.55
C LYS A 16 23.71 -21.18 12.85
N GLY A 17 22.56 -20.71 12.39
CA GLY A 17 21.31 -21.46 12.44
C GLY A 17 21.49 -22.83 11.77
N PRO A 18 20.65 -23.82 12.10
CA PRO A 18 20.77 -25.15 11.52
C PRO A 18 20.72 -25.06 9.99
N PRO A 19 21.47 -25.92 9.28
CA PRO A 19 21.46 -25.94 7.82
C PRO A 19 20.05 -26.20 7.32
N VAL A 20 19.48 -25.25 6.58
CA VAL A 20 18.21 -25.42 5.88
C VAL A 20 18.45 -26.45 4.78
N THR A 21 17.97 -27.68 4.98
CA THR A 21 18.02 -28.71 3.97
C THR A 21 16.94 -28.39 2.93
N THR A 22 17.31 -28.38 1.66
CA THR A 22 16.47 -28.05 0.50
C THR A 22 15.29 -29.02 0.26
N ASN A 23 15.07 -29.98 1.15
CA ASN A 23 14.10 -31.05 0.98
C ASN A 23 12.77 -30.83 1.73
N GLU A 24 12.62 -29.75 2.52
CA GLU A 24 11.34 -29.44 3.19
C GLU A 24 10.41 -28.53 2.36
N VAL A 25 10.88 -28.00 1.23
CA VAL A 25 10.08 -27.13 0.36
C VAL A 25 9.22 -27.92 -0.64
N VAL A 26 9.45 -29.25 -0.79
CA VAL A 26 8.79 -30.10 -1.79
C VAL A 26 8.21 -31.38 -1.16
N ALA A 27 7.14 -31.23 -0.38
CA ALA A 27 6.13 -32.26 -0.06
C ALA A 27 5.01 -31.54 0.73
N ASP A 28 3.73 -31.49 0.40
CA ASP A 28 2.88 -32.19 -0.57
C ASP A 28 2.11 -31.15 -1.40
N VAL A 29 1.97 -31.38 -2.70
CA VAL A 29 0.89 -30.80 -3.52
C VAL A 29 -0.19 -31.89 -3.59
N PRO A 30 -1.32 -31.77 -2.88
CA PRO A 30 -2.42 -32.71 -3.01
C PRO A 30 -2.98 -32.62 -4.43
N THR A 31 -3.04 -33.76 -5.12
CA THR A 31 -3.72 -33.92 -6.41
C THR A 31 -5.22 -33.69 -6.24
N GLU A 32 -5.81 -32.91 -7.14
CA GLU A 32 -7.17 -32.34 -7.05
C GLU A 32 -8.34 -33.34 -7.10
N ASP A 33 -8.11 -34.66 -7.09
CA ASP A 33 -9.14 -35.64 -7.47
C ASP A 33 -9.94 -36.26 -6.31
N SER A 34 -9.73 -35.87 -5.04
CA SER A 34 -10.32 -36.61 -3.90
C SER A 34 -11.26 -35.83 -2.97
N ALA A 35 -11.69 -34.61 -3.32
CA ALA A 35 -12.62 -33.82 -2.48
C ALA A 35 -13.99 -33.56 -3.14
N ILE A 36 -14.61 -34.58 -3.73
CA ILE A 36 -16.05 -34.54 -4.03
C ILE A 36 -16.81 -35.12 -2.84
N GLY A 37 -17.06 -34.29 -1.82
CA GLY A 37 -17.89 -34.67 -0.69
C GLY A 37 -17.92 -33.61 0.40
N ALA A 38 -19.10 -33.02 0.64
CA ALA A 38 -19.42 -31.98 1.64
C ALA A 38 -19.10 -30.52 1.23
N GLY A 39 -19.49 -30.11 0.02
CA GLY A 39 -19.34 -28.74 -0.46
C GLY A 39 -20.54 -27.83 -0.12
N GLY A 40 -20.51 -27.14 1.01
CA GLY A 40 -21.24 -25.87 1.15
C GLY A 40 -20.67 -24.83 0.17
N LEU A 41 -21.33 -23.68 -0.02
CA LEU A 41 -20.85 -22.54 -0.84
C LEU A 41 -19.40 -22.10 -0.54
N ALA A 42 -18.83 -22.55 0.58
CA ALA A 42 -17.43 -22.46 0.95
C ALA A 42 -16.44 -23.23 0.07
N SER A 43 -16.81 -24.28 -0.65
CA SER A 43 -15.83 -25.06 -1.43
C SER A 43 -15.56 -24.49 -2.83
N ILE A 44 -16.36 -23.54 -3.30
CA ILE A 44 -16.22 -22.98 -4.65
C ILE A 44 -14.98 -22.06 -4.73
N PRO A 45 -13.97 -22.39 -5.55
CA PRO A 45 -12.77 -21.58 -5.72
C PRO A 45 -13.09 -20.23 -6.36
N LEU A 46 -12.36 -19.19 -5.99
CA LEU A 46 -12.43 -17.89 -6.68
C LEU A 46 -11.81 -18.04 -8.07
N ARG A 47 -12.66 -18.16 -9.10
CA ARG A 47 -12.22 -18.30 -10.50
C ARG A 47 -12.10 -16.93 -11.16
N GLY A 48 -10.99 -16.69 -11.87
CA GLY A 48 -10.78 -15.50 -12.69
C GLY A 48 -9.33 -14.99 -12.64
N PHE A 49 -8.87 -14.38 -13.74
CA PHE A 49 -7.52 -13.80 -13.85
C PHE A 49 -7.19 -12.85 -12.69
N ARG A 50 -8.19 -12.12 -12.19
CA ARG A 50 -8.06 -11.13 -11.12
C ARG A 50 -7.76 -11.71 -9.74
N HIS A 51 -8.11 -12.98 -9.49
CA HIS A 51 -7.82 -13.67 -8.23
C HIS A 51 -6.47 -14.38 -8.25
N SER A 52 -5.76 -14.34 -9.39
CA SER A 52 -4.45 -14.94 -9.53
C SER A 52 -3.41 -14.20 -8.68
N ASN A 53 -2.47 -14.95 -8.12
CA ASN A 53 -1.35 -14.37 -7.35
C ASN A 53 -0.56 -13.36 -8.20
N GLY A 54 -0.33 -13.66 -9.49
CA GLY A 54 0.37 -12.76 -10.40
C GLY A 54 -0.31 -11.40 -10.54
N TYR A 55 -1.64 -11.38 -10.73
CA TYR A 55 -2.38 -10.12 -10.82
C TYR A 55 -2.42 -9.36 -9.49
N LEU A 56 -2.74 -10.04 -8.39
CA LEU A 56 -2.88 -9.40 -7.07
C LEU A 56 -1.55 -8.81 -6.59
N PHE A 57 -0.49 -9.61 -6.57
CA PHE A 57 0.82 -9.12 -6.13
C PHE A 57 1.48 -8.22 -7.17
N GLY A 58 1.20 -8.39 -8.47
CA GLY A 58 1.68 -7.48 -9.51
C GLY A 58 1.07 -6.09 -9.41
N THR A 59 -0.23 -5.98 -9.18
CA THR A 59 -0.91 -4.68 -8.96
C THR A 59 -0.47 -4.03 -7.65
N MET A 60 -0.29 -4.82 -6.58
CA MET A 60 0.29 -4.36 -5.32
C MET A 60 1.71 -3.80 -5.52
N LEU A 61 2.57 -4.52 -6.25
CA LEU A 61 3.94 -4.07 -6.55
C LEU A 61 3.94 -2.77 -7.35
N ALA A 62 3.14 -2.68 -8.41
CA ALA A 62 3.08 -1.49 -9.25
C ALA A 62 2.58 -0.26 -8.47
N SER A 63 1.54 -0.42 -7.67
CA SER A 63 0.98 0.68 -6.85
C SER A 63 1.93 1.11 -5.72
N ALA A 64 2.61 0.16 -5.06
CA ALA A 64 3.62 0.47 -4.05
C ALA A 64 4.85 1.16 -4.65
N ALA A 65 5.31 0.73 -5.85
CA ALA A 65 6.42 1.37 -6.54
C ALA A 65 6.10 2.82 -6.96
N LEU A 66 4.88 3.09 -7.45
CA LEU A 66 4.43 4.44 -7.76
C LEU A 66 4.32 5.31 -6.50
N SER A 67 3.83 4.74 -5.40
CA SER A 67 3.73 5.44 -4.11
C SER A 67 5.11 5.75 -3.54
N LEU A 68 6.07 4.82 -3.64
CA LEU A 68 7.45 5.04 -3.24
C LEU A 68 8.11 6.14 -4.06
N LEU A 69 7.90 6.16 -5.39
CA LEU A 69 8.42 7.22 -6.26
C LEU A 69 7.89 8.59 -5.83
N ALA A 70 6.58 8.70 -5.60
CA ALA A 70 5.96 9.94 -5.14
C ALA A 70 6.50 10.38 -3.77
N ALA A 71 6.66 9.45 -2.82
CA ALA A 71 7.22 9.71 -1.50
C ALA A 71 8.68 10.16 -1.56
N PHE A 72 9.46 9.60 -2.49
CA PHE A 72 10.84 10.00 -2.72
C PHE A 72 10.95 11.42 -3.24
N VAL A 73 10.15 11.78 -4.26
CA VAL A 73 10.09 13.16 -4.79
C VAL A 73 9.66 14.14 -3.69
N LEU A 74 8.58 13.84 -2.96
CA LEU A 74 8.10 14.68 -1.86
C LEU A 74 9.14 14.86 -0.75
N SER A 75 9.95 13.83 -0.47
CA SER A 75 11.01 13.91 0.54
C SER A 75 12.16 14.81 0.09
N ILE A 76 12.52 14.77 -1.19
CA ILE A 76 13.50 15.70 -1.77
C ILE A 76 12.96 17.13 -1.69
N ASP A 77 11.72 17.36 -2.13
CA ASP A 77 11.09 18.68 -2.11
C ASP A 77 11.03 19.23 -0.68
N ALA A 78 10.71 18.40 0.31
CA ALA A 78 10.69 18.82 1.71
C ALA A 78 12.07 19.24 2.22
N VAL A 79 13.14 18.55 1.82
CA VAL A 79 14.52 18.94 2.16
C VAL A 79 14.92 20.24 1.48
N VAL A 80 14.52 20.45 0.23
CA VAL A 80 14.76 21.70 -0.50
C VAL A 80 14.06 22.88 0.18
N LEU A 81 12.79 22.72 0.56
CA LEU A 81 12.03 23.75 1.26
C LEU A 81 12.58 24.04 2.67
N ALA A 82 13.14 23.03 3.35
CA ALA A 82 13.79 23.23 4.63
C ALA A 82 15.05 24.11 4.52
N ALA A 83 15.75 24.06 3.39
CA ALA A 83 16.90 24.92 3.11
C ALA A 83 16.49 26.30 2.58
N THR A 84 15.50 26.33 1.68
CA THR A 84 15.01 27.55 1.01
C THR A 84 13.48 27.52 0.95
N PRO A 85 12.78 28.14 1.91
CA PRO A 85 11.31 28.08 1.99
C PRO A 85 10.57 28.65 0.78
N ASP A 86 11.19 29.62 0.09
CA ASP A 86 10.63 30.27 -1.11
C ASP A 86 11.01 29.55 -2.42
N ALA A 87 11.52 28.31 -2.34
CA ALA A 87 11.87 27.53 -3.53
C ALA A 87 10.61 27.16 -4.33
N VAL A 88 10.64 27.44 -5.64
CA VAL A 88 9.57 27.05 -6.56
C VAL A 88 9.75 25.58 -6.93
N LEU A 89 8.78 24.74 -6.60
CA LEU A 89 8.83 23.31 -6.90
C LEU A 89 8.33 23.02 -8.31
N ALA A 90 8.83 21.95 -8.91
CA ALA A 90 8.45 21.55 -10.27
C ALA A 90 6.96 21.19 -10.42
N CYS A 91 6.30 20.84 -9.32
CA CYS A 91 4.87 20.52 -9.28
C CYS A 91 3.99 21.69 -8.79
N ASP A 92 4.56 22.90 -8.64
CA ASP A 92 3.80 24.14 -8.47
C ASP A 92 3.38 24.68 -9.84
N ILE A 93 2.18 24.30 -10.29
CA ILE A 93 1.64 24.68 -11.60
C ILE A 93 0.78 25.94 -11.50
N ASN A 94 -0.04 26.04 -10.45
CA ASN A 94 -0.91 27.18 -10.19
C ASN A 94 -1.28 27.26 -8.69
N SER A 95 -2.07 28.27 -8.29
CA SER A 95 -2.46 28.47 -6.89
C SER A 95 -3.28 27.33 -6.29
N VAL A 96 -3.90 26.49 -7.12
CA VAL A 96 -4.62 25.28 -6.68
C VAL A 96 -3.70 24.07 -6.69
N LEU A 97 -2.88 23.89 -7.73
CA LEU A 97 -1.93 22.80 -7.87
C LEU A 97 -0.55 23.25 -7.42
N SER A 98 -0.33 23.23 -6.11
CA SER A 98 0.93 23.61 -5.49
C SER A 98 1.37 22.62 -4.43
N CYS A 99 2.47 21.92 -4.71
CA CYS A 99 3.15 21.07 -3.74
C CYS A 99 3.77 21.90 -2.62
N GLY A 100 4.35 23.07 -2.93
CA GLY A 100 5.04 23.90 -1.94
C GLY A 100 4.08 24.39 -0.86
N THR A 101 2.90 24.88 -1.27
CA THR A 101 1.84 25.31 -0.34
C THR A 101 1.40 24.19 0.60
N VAL A 102 1.28 22.96 0.08
CA VAL A 102 0.92 21.79 0.91
C VAL A 102 2.09 21.37 1.80
N ALA A 103 3.32 21.39 1.31
CA ALA A 103 4.52 20.95 2.04
C ALA A 103 4.92 21.90 3.18
N LEU A 104 4.59 23.18 3.09
CA LEU A 104 4.82 24.17 4.15
C LEU A 104 3.72 24.18 5.23
N SER A 105 2.64 23.43 5.04
CA SER A 105 1.56 23.36 6.02
C SER A 105 1.94 22.57 7.26
N ASP A 106 1.34 22.88 8.41
CA ASP A 106 1.59 22.17 9.67
C ASP A 106 1.27 20.66 9.57
N GLN A 107 0.28 20.31 8.73
CA GLN A 107 -0.14 18.93 8.47
C GLN A 107 0.94 18.14 7.71
N ALA A 108 1.87 18.82 7.03
CA ALA A 108 2.99 18.19 6.35
C ALA A 108 4.06 17.67 7.31
N GLN A 109 4.06 18.14 8.57
CA GLN A 109 4.98 17.66 9.60
C GLN A 109 4.28 16.68 10.55
N LEU A 110 4.92 15.53 10.77
CA LEU A 110 4.50 14.55 11.76
C LEU A 110 5.69 14.20 12.65
N PHE A 111 5.51 14.24 13.97
CA PHE A 111 6.56 13.95 14.95
C PHE A 111 7.86 14.78 14.75
N GLY A 112 7.76 15.98 14.17
CA GLY A 112 8.88 16.88 13.93
C GLY A 112 9.67 16.64 12.63
N PHE A 113 9.18 15.77 11.73
CA PHE A 113 9.77 15.57 10.41
C PHE A 113 8.70 15.53 9.30
N PRO A 114 9.06 15.75 8.03
CA PRO A 114 8.11 15.71 6.92
C PRO A 114 7.42 14.34 6.77
N ASN A 115 6.11 14.32 6.60
CA ASN A 115 5.33 13.08 6.54
C ASN A 115 5.72 12.16 5.35
N SER A 116 6.36 12.72 4.31
CA SER A 116 6.83 12.00 3.12
C SER A 116 7.83 10.88 3.44
N PHE A 117 8.59 11.03 4.53
CA PHE A 117 9.52 10.02 5.00
C PHE A 117 8.84 8.74 5.49
N LEU A 118 7.57 8.82 5.91
CA LEU A 118 6.80 7.61 6.28
C LEU A 118 6.56 6.72 5.07
N GLY A 119 6.22 7.30 3.91
CA GLY A 119 6.11 6.56 2.67
C GLY A 119 7.43 5.89 2.28
N LEU A 120 8.55 6.62 2.46
CA LEU A 120 9.89 6.11 2.19
C LEU A 120 10.27 4.91 3.09
N ALA A 121 9.76 4.86 4.32
CA ALA A 121 9.96 3.74 5.24
C ALA A 121 9.00 2.57 4.99
N CYS A 122 7.74 2.84 4.67
CA CYS A 122 6.68 1.82 4.59
C CYS A 122 6.57 1.14 3.22
N GLU A 123 6.65 1.88 2.13
CA GLU A 123 6.43 1.32 0.77
C GLU A 123 7.46 0.24 0.38
N PRO A 124 8.77 0.34 0.73
CA PRO A 124 9.73 -0.73 0.44
C PRO A 124 9.38 -2.06 1.12
N VAL A 125 8.73 -2.02 2.28
CA VAL A 125 8.28 -3.22 2.98
C VAL A 125 7.23 -3.93 2.14
N VAL A 126 6.25 -3.22 1.58
CA VAL A 126 5.23 -3.85 0.72
C VAL A 126 5.79 -4.28 -0.63
N ILE A 127 6.70 -3.53 -1.22
CA ILE A 127 7.41 -3.98 -2.42
C ILE A 127 8.08 -5.34 -2.13
N THR A 128 8.71 -5.49 -0.97
CA THR A 128 9.32 -6.75 -0.54
C THR A 128 8.28 -7.87 -0.39
N ILE A 129 7.13 -7.58 0.24
CA ILE A 129 6.02 -8.55 0.37
C ILE A 129 5.55 -8.99 -1.01
N ALA A 130 5.30 -8.05 -1.92
CA ALA A 130 4.79 -8.33 -3.25
C ALA A 130 5.78 -9.16 -4.08
N VAL A 131 7.07 -8.80 -4.09
CA VAL A 131 8.12 -9.54 -4.81
C VAL A 131 8.29 -10.95 -4.24
N ALA A 132 8.38 -11.07 -2.91
CA ALA A 132 8.52 -12.37 -2.26
C ALA A 132 7.29 -13.28 -2.51
N SER A 133 6.08 -12.72 -2.48
CA SER A 133 4.86 -13.48 -2.79
C SER A 133 4.75 -13.86 -4.27
N LEU A 134 5.25 -13.04 -5.19
CA LEU A 134 5.39 -13.41 -6.62
C LEU A 134 6.40 -14.53 -6.82
N ALA A 135 7.46 -14.58 -6.00
CA ALA A 135 8.42 -15.69 -5.97
C ALA A 135 7.87 -16.96 -5.27
N GLY A 136 6.63 -16.93 -4.77
CA GLY A 136 5.98 -18.08 -4.12
C GLY A 136 6.19 -18.19 -2.62
N VAL A 137 6.81 -17.19 -1.97
CA VAL A 137 7.00 -17.17 -0.52
C VAL A 137 5.65 -17.02 0.18
N ARG A 138 5.40 -17.89 1.16
CA ARG A 138 4.23 -17.83 2.04
C ARG A 138 4.60 -17.17 3.35
N PHE A 139 3.92 -16.06 3.65
CA PHE A 139 4.10 -15.35 4.91
C PHE A 139 3.21 -15.93 6.02
N PRO A 140 3.66 -15.86 7.29
CA PRO A 140 2.83 -16.26 8.41
C PRO A 140 1.65 -15.30 8.58
N ARG A 141 0.57 -15.81 9.17
CA ARG A 141 -0.71 -15.10 9.21
C ARG A 141 -0.64 -13.77 9.98
N TRP A 142 0.04 -13.75 11.12
CA TRP A 142 0.18 -12.52 11.91
C TRP A 142 0.87 -11.39 11.12
N PHE A 143 1.82 -11.74 10.25
CA PHE A 143 2.62 -10.76 9.51
C PHE A 143 1.74 -10.05 8.48
N MET A 144 0.95 -10.80 7.72
CA MET A 144 0.00 -10.25 6.75
C MET A 144 -1.09 -9.39 7.43
N LEU A 145 -1.46 -9.71 8.67
CA LEU A 145 -2.42 -8.93 9.45
C LEU A 145 -1.79 -7.62 9.93
N SER A 146 -0.54 -7.68 10.40
CA SER A 146 0.20 -6.49 10.81
C SER A 146 0.39 -5.51 9.64
N ALA A 147 0.71 -6.02 8.44
CA ALA A 147 0.79 -5.22 7.22
C ALA A 147 -0.55 -4.54 6.90
N GLN A 148 -1.66 -5.26 7.05
CA GLN A 148 -3.00 -4.70 6.84
C GLN A 148 -3.32 -3.57 7.83
N VAL A 149 -2.99 -3.75 9.11
CA VAL A 149 -3.24 -2.74 10.16
C VAL A 149 -2.41 -1.49 9.90
N ILE A 150 -1.13 -1.65 9.57
CA ILE A 150 -0.26 -0.51 9.22
C ILE A 150 -0.80 0.23 8.00
N TYR A 151 -1.23 -0.49 6.95
CA TYR A 151 -1.84 0.14 5.78
C TYR A 151 -3.18 0.79 6.08
N LEU A 152 -3.97 0.27 7.02
CA LEU A 152 -5.21 0.93 7.45
C LEU A 152 -4.91 2.29 8.09
N LEU A 153 -3.88 2.36 8.94
CA LEU A 153 -3.44 3.61 9.56
C LEU A 153 -2.92 4.59 8.51
N GLY A 154 -2.06 4.12 7.59
CA GLY A 154 -1.54 4.93 6.49
C GLY A 154 -2.65 5.43 5.57
N LEU A 155 -3.62 4.59 5.22
CA LEU A 155 -4.79 4.95 4.43
C LEU A 155 -5.60 6.04 5.15
N THR A 156 -5.95 5.82 6.41
CA THR A 156 -6.71 6.80 7.19
C THR A 156 -6.00 8.15 7.25
N PHE A 157 -4.69 8.14 7.45
CA PHE A 157 -3.87 9.35 7.43
C PHE A 157 -3.84 10.03 6.06
N ALA A 158 -3.70 9.28 4.96
CA ALA A 158 -3.73 9.82 3.60
C ALA A 158 -5.07 10.49 3.26
N TYR A 159 -6.20 9.86 3.60
CA TYR A 159 -7.53 10.47 3.38
C TYR A 159 -7.76 11.71 4.26
N TRP A 160 -7.23 11.70 5.49
CA TRP A 160 -7.27 12.87 6.35
C TRP A 160 -6.46 14.04 5.76
N LEU A 161 -5.24 13.79 5.27
CA LEU A 161 -4.44 14.81 4.57
C LEU A 161 -5.14 15.31 3.30
N PHE A 162 -5.72 14.41 2.50
CA PHE A 162 -6.51 14.80 1.33
C PHE A 162 -7.66 15.75 1.70
N TYR A 163 -8.35 15.46 2.81
CA TYR A 163 -9.40 16.34 3.33
C TYR A 163 -8.83 17.71 3.77
N GLN A 164 -7.72 17.73 4.50
CA GLN A 164 -7.07 18.99 4.92
C GLN A 164 -6.64 19.83 3.72
N SER A 165 -5.94 19.25 2.76
CA SER A 165 -5.51 19.92 1.53
C SER A 165 -6.71 20.47 0.73
N SER A 166 -7.75 19.65 0.54
CA SER A 166 -8.90 20.02 -0.32
C SER A 166 -9.89 20.96 0.37
N PHE A 167 -10.11 20.86 1.67
CA PHE A 167 -11.19 21.60 2.35
C PHE A 167 -10.70 22.72 3.26
N VAL A 168 -9.45 22.68 3.71
CA VAL A 168 -8.89 23.68 4.63
C VAL A 168 -7.87 24.58 3.92
N ILE A 169 -6.85 23.98 3.30
CA ILE A 169 -5.75 24.72 2.66
C ILE A 169 -6.18 25.26 1.28
N HIS A 170 -7.10 24.57 0.62
CA HIS A 170 -7.53 24.84 -0.75
C HIS A 170 -6.44 24.70 -1.82
N ALA A 171 -5.37 23.95 -1.52
CA ALA A 171 -4.31 23.57 -2.46
C ALA A 171 -4.20 22.03 -2.55
N LEU A 172 -3.82 21.53 -3.71
CA LEU A 172 -3.73 20.14 -4.10
C LEU A 172 -2.31 19.85 -4.59
N CYS A 173 -1.72 18.78 -4.05
CA CYS A 173 -0.42 18.30 -4.50
C CYS A 173 -0.62 17.07 -5.41
N PRO A 174 -0.17 17.10 -6.68
CA PRO A 174 -0.28 15.95 -7.58
C PRO A 174 0.39 14.68 -7.02
N TRP A 175 1.54 14.82 -6.35
CA TRP A 175 2.25 13.68 -5.75
C TRP A 175 1.50 13.08 -4.55
N CYS A 176 0.90 13.91 -3.70
CA CYS A 176 0.06 13.42 -2.60
C CYS A 176 -1.17 12.66 -3.11
N LEU A 177 -1.74 13.07 -4.25
CA LEU A 177 -2.81 12.33 -4.90
C LEU A 177 -2.32 10.96 -5.37
N VAL A 178 -1.14 10.89 -6.02
CA VAL A 178 -0.53 9.61 -6.43
C VAL A 178 -0.36 8.67 -5.24
N ILE A 179 0.15 9.15 -4.11
CA ILE A 179 0.25 8.36 -2.87
C ILE A 179 -1.13 7.91 -2.41
N THR A 180 -2.11 8.82 -2.34
CA THR A 180 -3.48 8.49 -1.88
C THR A 180 -4.11 7.38 -2.74
N PHE A 181 -3.97 7.48 -4.07
CA PHE A 181 -4.43 6.47 -5.01
C PHE A 181 -3.67 5.14 -4.85
N GLY A 182 -2.35 5.21 -4.77
CA GLY A 182 -1.48 4.04 -4.64
C GLY A 182 -1.69 3.28 -3.33
N THR A 183 -1.68 3.98 -2.18
CA THR A 183 -1.98 3.38 -0.87
C THR A 183 -3.38 2.78 -0.83
N THR A 184 -4.38 3.39 -1.49
CA THR A 184 -5.73 2.80 -1.62
C THR A 184 -5.69 1.49 -2.40
N ALA A 185 -4.98 1.45 -3.53
CA ALA A 185 -4.83 0.23 -4.32
C ALA A 185 -4.08 -0.88 -3.56
N VAL A 186 -3.00 -0.54 -2.86
CA VAL A 186 -2.26 -1.49 -2.01
C VAL A 186 -3.14 -2.01 -0.88
N PHE A 187 -3.84 -1.13 -0.17
CA PHE A 187 -4.73 -1.53 0.92
C PHE A 187 -5.80 -2.51 0.44
N MET A 188 -6.42 -2.25 -0.71
CA MET A 188 -7.49 -3.10 -1.26
C MET A 188 -6.97 -4.44 -1.79
N THR A 189 -5.80 -4.46 -2.44
CA THR A 189 -5.16 -5.70 -2.87
C THR A 189 -4.70 -6.55 -1.67
N LEU A 190 -4.15 -5.91 -0.63
CA LEU A 190 -3.77 -6.59 0.61
C LEU A 190 -5.01 -7.11 1.36
N LEU A 191 -6.10 -6.34 1.39
CA LEU A 191 -7.38 -6.75 1.97
C LEU A 191 -7.96 -7.96 1.23
N HIS A 192 -7.88 -7.97 -0.10
CA HIS A 192 -8.28 -9.10 -0.93
C HIS A 192 -7.54 -10.38 -0.54
N VAL A 193 -6.20 -10.31 -0.45
CA VAL A 193 -5.36 -11.46 -0.07
C VAL A 193 -5.69 -11.91 1.35
N ASN A 194 -5.80 -10.99 2.31
CA ASN A 194 -6.14 -11.31 3.70
C ASN A 194 -7.53 -11.95 3.84
N LEU A 195 -8.53 -11.52 3.07
CA LEU A 195 -9.87 -12.12 3.08
C LEU A 195 -9.90 -13.48 2.37
N ARG A 196 -9.17 -13.63 1.25
CA ARG A 196 -9.05 -14.90 0.51
C ARG A 196 -8.42 -15.99 1.35
N ASP A 197 -7.32 -15.67 2.03
CA ASP A 197 -6.50 -16.64 2.77
C ASP A 197 -6.91 -16.75 4.25
N ASN A 198 -8.07 -16.17 4.60
CA ASN A 198 -8.65 -16.11 5.95
C ASN A 198 -7.71 -15.53 7.01
N ASN A 199 -6.87 -14.59 6.65
CA ASN A 199 -5.81 -14.13 7.54
C ASN A 199 -6.30 -13.43 8.82
N PHE A 200 -7.53 -12.92 8.81
CA PHE A 200 -8.22 -12.30 9.95
C PHE A 200 -8.77 -13.27 11.01
N TYR A 201 -8.47 -14.56 10.92
CA TYR A 201 -8.99 -15.59 11.85
C TYR A 201 -10.53 -15.60 11.94
N LEU A 202 -11.22 -15.39 10.81
CA LEU A 202 -12.68 -15.36 10.77
C LEU A 202 -13.26 -16.76 10.95
N SER A 203 -14.41 -16.84 11.61
CA SER A 203 -15.19 -18.08 11.69
C SER A 203 -15.72 -18.48 10.31
N ALA A 204 -16.03 -19.76 10.12
CA ALA A 204 -16.43 -20.32 8.81
C ALA A 204 -17.54 -19.50 8.11
N ARG A 205 -18.57 -19.09 8.86
CA ARG A 205 -19.68 -18.27 8.35
C ARG A 205 -19.23 -16.91 7.82
N TRP A 206 -18.34 -16.21 8.53
CA TRP A 206 -17.84 -14.91 8.12
C TRP A 206 -16.85 -15.03 6.95
N HIS A 207 -16.02 -16.06 6.96
CA HIS A 207 -15.10 -16.33 5.85
C HIS A 207 -15.84 -16.69 4.55
N GLU A 208 -16.94 -17.44 4.62
CA GLU A 208 -17.82 -17.69 3.47
C GLU A 208 -18.43 -16.41 2.90
N ARG A 209 -18.96 -15.53 3.77
CA ARG A 209 -19.50 -14.23 3.35
C ARG A 209 -18.43 -13.34 2.72
N ALA A 210 -17.23 -13.31 3.30
CA ALA A 210 -16.10 -12.58 2.75
C ALA A 210 -15.76 -13.08 1.34
N ARG A 211 -15.66 -14.39 1.13
CA ARG A 211 -15.40 -14.94 -0.21
C ARG A 211 -16.56 -14.72 -1.17
N ALA A 212 -17.81 -14.78 -0.71
CA ALA A 212 -18.96 -14.42 -1.53
C ALA A 212 -18.88 -12.95 -2.00
N ALA A 213 -18.48 -12.03 -1.12
CA ALA A 213 -18.24 -10.64 -1.48
C ALA A 213 -17.11 -10.47 -2.51
N LEU A 214 -16.00 -11.21 -2.35
CA LEU A 214 -14.91 -11.23 -3.34
C LEU A 214 -15.36 -11.78 -4.70
N ARG A 215 -16.23 -12.80 -4.74
CA ARG A 215 -16.80 -13.32 -6.00
C ARG A 215 -17.64 -12.28 -6.74
N MET A 216 -18.32 -11.41 -6.01
CA MET A 216 -19.07 -10.29 -6.58
C MET A 216 -18.18 -9.11 -6.98
N ASN A 217 -16.86 -9.23 -6.86
CA ASN A 217 -15.89 -8.16 -7.12
C ASN A 217 -16.14 -6.90 -6.29
N LEU A 218 -16.73 -7.06 -5.10
CA LEU A 218 -17.12 -5.94 -4.24
C LEU A 218 -15.93 -5.09 -3.82
N ASP A 219 -14.77 -5.71 -3.57
CA ASP A 219 -13.51 -5.04 -3.27
C ASP A 219 -13.09 -4.06 -4.38
N THR A 220 -13.20 -4.47 -5.65
CA THR A 220 -12.89 -3.57 -6.78
C THR A 220 -13.98 -2.55 -7.01
N LEU A 221 -15.25 -2.90 -6.82
CA LEU A 221 -16.33 -1.92 -6.87
C LEU A 221 -16.07 -0.81 -5.85
N VAL A 222 -15.78 -1.18 -4.60
CA VAL A 222 -15.44 -0.23 -3.52
C VAL A 222 -14.21 0.61 -3.91
N THR A 223 -13.17 -0.02 -4.44
CA THR A 223 -11.97 0.69 -4.90
C THR A 223 -12.32 1.73 -5.97
N VAL A 224 -12.99 1.32 -7.05
CA VAL A 224 -13.37 2.19 -8.17
C VAL A 224 -14.27 3.33 -7.69
N VAL A 225 -15.25 3.03 -6.83
CA VAL A 225 -16.15 4.03 -6.25
C VAL A 225 -15.34 5.04 -5.42
N LEU A 226 -14.45 4.60 -4.53
CA LEU A 226 -13.62 5.51 -3.73
C LEU A 226 -12.76 6.41 -4.61
N LEU A 227 -12.07 5.83 -5.60
CA LEU A 227 -11.22 6.62 -6.49
C LEU A 227 -12.04 7.59 -7.34
N THR A 228 -13.21 7.15 -7.83
CA THR A 228 -14.13 8.01 -8.58
C THR A 228 -14.68 9.13 -7.72
N VAL A 229 -15.01 8.89 -6.46
CA VAL A 229 -15.46 9.93 -5.53
C VAL A 229 -14.35 10.95 -5.26
N ILE A 230 -13.10 10.51 -5.04
CA ILE A 230 -11.95 11.40 -4.88
C ILE A 230 -11.77 12.26 -6.13
N THR A 231 -11.69 11.62 -7.30
CA THR A 231 -11.52 12.31 -8.59
C THR A 231 -12.68 13.27 -8.86
N ALA A 232 -13.93 12.84 -8.68
CA ALA A 232 -15.10 13.69 -8.85
C ALA A 232 -15.10 14.88 -7.89
N THR A 233 -14.69 14.70 -6.63
CA THR A 233 -14.57 15.80 -5.66
C THR A 233 -13.55 16.83 -6.13
N ILE A 234 -12.41 16.38 -6.67
CA ILE A 234 -11.38 17.27 -7.22
C ILE A 234 -11.93 18.04 -8.43
N PHE A 235 -12.55 17.35 -9.40
CA PHE A 235 -13.08 17.99 -10.60
C PHE A 235 -14.27 18.93 -10.32
N LEU A 236 -15.20 18.56 -9.45
CA LEU A 236 -16.35 19.41 -9.13
C LEU A 236 -15.92 20.68 -8.38
N LYS A 237 -14.91 20.58 -7.51
CA LYS A 237 -14.47 21.72 -6.68
C LYS A 237 -13.44 22.61 -7.38
N TYR A 238 -12.55 22.00 -8.17
CA TYR A 238 -11.40 22.67 -8.77
C TYR A 238 -11.38 22.64 -10.28
N GLY A 239 -12.29 21.92 -10.94
CA GLY A 239 -12.28 21.73 -12.40
C GLY A 239 -12.28 23.03 -13.20
N ALA A 240 -13.08 24.03 -12.79
CA ALA A 240 -13.07 25.35 -13.43
C ALA A 240 -11.68 26.03 -13.31
N ARG A 241 -11.08 25.98 -12.11
CA ARG A 241 -9.77 26.61 -11.84
C ARG A 241 -8.59 25.85 -12.43
N VAL A 242 -8.71 24.53 -12.62
CA VAL A 242 -7.68 23.66 -13.21
C VAL A 242 -7.72 23.70 -14.74
N LEU A 243 -8.91 23.84 -15.35
CA LEU A 243 -9.09 23.90 -16.80
C LEU A 243 -9.02 25.32 -17.38
N GLY A 244 -8.81 26.34 -16.54
CA GLY A 244 -8.66 27.73 -16.97
C GLY A 244 -9.94 28.35 -17.54
N MET A 245 -11.11 27.89 -17.06
CA MET A 245 -12.43 28.40 -17.45
C MET A 245 -13.00 29.36 -16.39
#